data_AF-A0A4R8W970-F1
#
_entry.id   AF-A0A4R8W970-F1
#
_cell.length_a   1.000
_cell.length_b   1.000
_cell.length_c   1.000
_cell.angle_alpha   90.00
_cell.angle_beta   90.00
_cell.angle_gamma   90.00
#
_symmetry.space_group_name_H-M   'P 1'
#
loop_
_entity.id
_entity.type
_entity.pdbx_description
1 polymer ?
#
loop_
_entity_poly.entity_id
_entity_poly.type
_entity_poly.pdbx_seq_one_letter_code
_entity_poly.pdbx_strand_id
1 'polypeptide(L)'
;MPDPEPLLINLTRCVIEVLAGARELDQLARWVSDDVYRHLLKRVVLSARARAVKGQRAQRPAITIGRVSINEPRDGIIEAVVIVHSKVRVRAVAVRLEGLDNRWRASAINVL
;
A
#
# COMPACT_ATOMS: atom_id res chain seq x y z
N MET A 1 6.78 0.45 20.37
CA MET A 1 6.84 0.18 18.91
C MET A 1 7.71 1.23 18.23
N PRO A 2 8.34 0.95 17.08
CA PRO A 2 9.03 1.99 16.31
C PRO A 2 8.03 2.99 15.72
N ASP A 3 8.51 4.17 15.32
CA ASP A 3 7.70 5.16 14.57
C ASP A 3 7.05 4.49 13.32
N PRO A 4 5.70 4.53 13.19
CA PRO A 4 5.00 3.91 12.07
C PRO A 4 5.14 4.67 10.75
N GLU A 5 5.47 5.97 10.76
CA GLU A 5 5.43 6.82 9.56
C GLU A 5 6.35 6.32 8.42
N PRO A 6 7.62 5.94 8.66
CA PRO A 6 8.48 5.40 7.61
C PRO A 6 7.93 4.13 6.96
N LEU A 7 7.27 3.26 7.73
CA LEU A 7 6.62 2.07 7.18
C LEU A 7 5.40 2.45 6.35
N LEU A 8 4.55 3.37 6.82
CA LEU A 8 3.37 3.83 6.09
C LEU A 8 3.74 4.40 4.72
N ILE A 9 4.77 5.25 4.67
CA ILE A 9 5.29 5.85 3.44
C ILE A 9 5.79 4.77 2.48
N ASN A 10 6.66 3.89 2.95
CA ASN A 10 7.29 2.87 2.11
C ASN A 10 6.29 1.82 1.64
N LEU A 11 5.40 1.34 2.53
CA LEU A 11 4.38 0.37 2.19
C LEU A 11 3.39 0.95 1.18
N THR A 12 2.97 2.21 1.35
CA THR A 12 2.13 2.91 0.38
C THR A 12 2.79 2.96 -1.01
N ARG A 13 4.06 3.37 -1.09
CA ARG A 13 4.81 3.38 -2.36
C ARG A 13 4.85 1.99 -2.98
N CYS A 14 5.18 0.97 -2.20
CA CYS A 14 5.26 -0.42 -2.67
C CYS A 14 3.91 -0.93 -3.19
N VAL A 15 2.81 -0.65 -2.50
CA VAL A 15 1.46 -1.04 -2.94
C VAL A 15 1.10 -0.38 -4.28
N ILE A 16 1.41 0.91 -4.46
CA ILE A 16 1.15 1.61 -5.72
C ILE A 16 2.00 1.01 -6.86
N GLU A 17 3.27 0.67 -6.60
CA GLU A 17 4.14 0.00 -7.56
C GLU A 17 3.64 -1.39 -7.94
N VAL A 18 3.19 -2.19 -6.96
CA VAL A 18 2.63 -3.52 -7.15
C VAL A 18 1.36 -3.46 -8.01
N LEU A 19 0.44 -2.55 -7.70
CA LEU A 19 -0.77 -2.37 -8.50
C LEU A 19 -0.47 -1.89 -9.92
N ALA A 20 0.61 -1.12 -10.12
CA ALA A 20 1.11 -0.72 -11.44
C ALA A 20 1.82 -1.88 -12.20
N GLY A 21 2.11 -2.99 -11.53
CA GLY A 21 2.87 -4.12 -12.07
C GLY A 21 4.38 -3.86 -12.14
N ALA A 22 4.88 -2.87 -11.42
CA ALA A 22 6.29 -2.49 -11.38
C ALA A 22 7.08 -3.13 -10.22
N ARG A 23 6.38 -3.87 -9.36
CA ARG A 23 6.94 -4.60 -8.21
C ARG A 23 6.16 -5.89 -7.98
N GLU A 24 6.85 -6.94 -7.56
CA GLU A 24 6.22 -8.19 -7.15
C GLU A 24 5.58 -8.09 -5.76
N LEU A 25 4.37 -8.63 -5.63
CA LEU A 25 3.59 -8.57 -4.38
C LEU A 25 4.30 -9.31 -3.23
N ASP A 26 5.06 -10.37 -3.52
CA ASP A 26 5.76 -11.19 -2.52
C ASP A 26 6.75 -10.39 -1.67
N GLN A 27 7.27 -9.29 -2.21
CA GLN A 27 8.10 -8.39 -1.43
C GLN A 27 7.32 -7.81 -0.24
N LEU A 28 6.01 -7.62 -0.35
CA LEU A 28 5.17 -7.05 0.71
C LEU A 28 4.76 -8.07 1.78
N ALA A 29 4.88 -9.38 1.51
CA ALA A 29 4.31 -10.44 2.32
C ALA A 29 4.68 -10.36 3.81
N ARG A 30 5.91 -9.92 4.12
CA ARG A 30 6.38 -9.75 5.51
C ARG A 30 5.68 -8.62 6.27
N TRP A 31 5.20 -7.60 5.58
CA TRP A 31 4.67 -6.37 6.18
C TRP A 31 3.14 -6.33 6.20
N VAL A 32 2.47 -7.32 5.63
CA VAL A 32 1.01 -7.37 5.52
C VAL A 32 0.47 -8.65 6.15
N SER A 33 -0.79 -8.63 6.56
CA SER A 33 -1.52 -9.86 6.90
C SER A 33 -1.81 -10.68 5.64
N ASP A 34 -2.09 -11.97 5.83
CA ASP A 34 -2.47 -12.88 4.74
C ASP A 34 -3.75 -12.42 4.02
N ASP A 35 -4.73 -11.88 4.74
CA ASP A 35 -5.94 -11.32 4.14
C ASP A 35 -5.66 -10.11 3.25
N VAL A 36 -4.79 -9.20 3.69
CA VAL A 36 -4.34 -8.06 2.88
C VAL A 36 -3.55 -8.54 1.66
N TYR A 37 -2.67 -9.53 1.82
CA TYR A 37 -1.92 -10.12 0.71
C TYR A 37 -2.88 -10.69 -0.35
N ARG A 38 -3.86 -11.53 0.05
CA ARG A 38 -4.86 -12.11 -0.85
C ARG A 38 -5.71 -11.05 -1.54
N HIS A 39 -6.10 -9.99 -0.81
CA HIS A 39 -6.83 -8.87 -1.39
C HIS A 39 -6.01 -8.14 -2.45
N LEU A 40 -4.75 -7.81 -2.16
CA LEU A 40 -3.85 -7.15 -3.10
C LEU A 40 -3.58 -8.04 -4.32
N LEU A 41 -3.39 -9.35 -4.13
CA LEU A 41 -3.16 -10.31 -5.22
C LEU A 41 -4.32 -10.28 -6.24
N LYS A 42 -5.56 -10.31 -5.76
CA LYS A 42 -6.74 -10.17 -6.63
C LYS A 42 -6.68 -8.87 -7.44
N ARG A 43 -6.33 -7.74 -6.80
CA ARG A 43 -6.21 -6.45 -7.48
C ARG A 43 -5.07 -6.38 -8.48
N VAL A 44 -3.94 -7.03 -8.21
CA VAL A 44 -2.81 -7.15 -9.14
C VAL A 44 -3.24 -7.89 -10.40
N VAL A 45 -3.90 -9.05 -10.26
CA VAL A 45 -4.40 -9.84 -11.39
C VAL A 45 -5.37 -9.03 -12.24
N LEU A 46 -6.33 -8.34 -11.62
CA LEU A 46 -7.28 -7.48 -12.34
C LEU A 46 -6.57 -6.32 -13.07
N SER A 47 -5.59 -5.69 -12.42
CA SER A 47 -4.84 -4.57 -12.99
C SER A 47 -3.96 -5.02 -14.16
N ALA A 48 -3.35 -6.21 -14.08
CA ALA A 48 -2.56 -6.81 -15.15
C ALA A 48 -3.44 -7.13 -16.37
N ARG A 49 -4.62 -7.74 -16.16
CA ARG A 49 -5.59 -8.00 -17.23
C ARG A 49 -6.05 -6.71 -17.90
N ALA A 50 -6.40 -5.69 -17.11
CA ALA A 50 -6.83 -4.39 -17.66
C ALA A 50 -5.73 -3.70 -18.49
N ARG A 51 -4.45 -3.83 -18.08
CA ARG A 51 -3.31 -3.35 -18.87
C ARG A 51 -3.16 -4.11 -20.19
N ALA A 52 -3.25 -5.45 -20.15
CA ALA A 52 -3.12 -6.28 -21.34
C ALA A 52 -4.19 -5.94 -22.40
N VAL A 53 -5.45 -5.77 -21.99
CA VAL A 53 -6.55 -5.36 -22.88
C VAL A 53 -6.27 -3.99 -23.54
N LYS A 54 -5.59 -3.08 -22.83
CA LYS A 54 -5.25 -1.75 -23.33
C LYS A 54 -3.92 -1.70 -24.09
N GLY A 55 -3.22 -2.83 -24.24
CA GLY A 55 -1.86 -2.86 -24.81
C GLY A 55 -0.83 -2.07 -23.99
N GLN A 56 -1.08 -1.83 -22.70
CA GLN A 56 -0.22 -1.04 -21.84
C GLN A 56 0.84 -1.91 -21.17
N ARG A 57 2.09 -1.47 -21.21
CA ARG A 57 3.18 -2.10 -20.46
C ARG A 57 3.15 -1.64 -19.00
N ALA A 58 3.53 -2.54 -18.09
CA ALA A 58 3.78 -2.15 -16.71
C ALA A 58 4.94 -1.15 -16.66
N GLN A 59 4.76 -0.08 -15.89
CA GLN A 59 5.77 0.97 -15.70
C GLN A 59 5.75 1.43 -14.26
N ARG A 60 6.92 1.78 -13.74
CA ARG A 60 7.03 2.32 -12.38
C ARG A 60 6.37 3.71 -12.35
N PRO A 61 5.35 3.92 -11.50
CA PRO A 61 4.63 5.18 -11.49
C PRO A 61 5.48 6.28 -10.84
N ALA A 62 5.54 7.45 -11.49
CA ALA A 62 6.11 8.65 -10.89
C ALA A 62 5.13 9.22 -9.86
N ILE A 63 5.43 9.01 -8.59
CA ILE A 63 4.60 9.45 -7.46
C ILE A 63 5.40 10.21 -6.40
N THR A 64 4.70 11.14 -5.76
CA THR A 64 5.17 11.85 -4.57
C THR A 64 4.24 11.53 -3.41
N ILE A 65 4.82 11.24 -2.25
CA ILE A 65 4.06 11.06 -1.01
C ILE A 65 3.76 12.44 -0.44
N GLY A 66 2.48 12.72 -0.26
CA GLY A 66 1.99 13.93 0.36
C GLY A 66 1.80 13.73 1.87
N ARG A 67 0.76 14.39 2.41
CA ARG A 67 0.44 14.31 3.84
C ARG A 67 0.23 12.87 4.30
N VAL A 68 0.80 12.54 5.45
CA VAL A 68 0.51 11.34 6.24
C VAL A 68 -0.28 11.79 7.46
N SER A 69 -1.50 11.29 7.60
CA SER A 69 -2.33 11.49 8.79
C SER A 69 -2.34 10.19 9.59
N ILE A 70 -1.96 10.23 10.86
CA ILE A 70 -1.81 9.06 11.74
C ILE A 70 -2.70 9.26 12.95
N ASN A 71 -3.41 8.20 13.35
CA ASN A 71 -4.20 8.12 14.57
C ASN A 71 -3.93 6.79 15.27
N GLU A 72 -3.81 6.81 16.60
CA GLU A 72 -3.68 5.61 17.42
C GLU A 72 -4.96 5.41 18.25
N PRO A 73 -5.97 4.71 17.73
CA PRO A 73 -7.24 4.56 18.44
C PRO A 73 -7.14 3.67 19.69
N ARG A 74 -6.13 2.80 19.76
CA ARG A 74 -5.80 1.94 20.90
C ARG A 74 -4.32 1.56 20.82
N ASP A 75 -3.75 1.20 21.96
CA ASP A 75 -2.35 0.78 22.04
C ASP A 75 -2.01 -0.32 21.01
N GLY A 76 -0.90 -0.14 20.31
CA GLY A 76 -0.41 -1.09 19.32
C GLY A 76 -1.22 -1.12 18.02
N ILE A 77 -2.05 -0.10 17.75
CA ILE A 77 -2.88 -0.04 16.55
C ILE A 77 -2.77 1.36 15.94
N ILE A 78 -2.39 1.41 14.67
CA ILE A 78 -2.30 2.66 13.92
C ILE A 78 -3.31 2.64 12.79
N GLU A 79 -4.07 3.71 12.66
CA GLU A 79 -4.89 4.01 11.51
C GLU A 79 -4.33 5.22 10.82
N ALA A 80 -4.08 5.11 9.52
CA ALA A 80 -3.43 6.15 8.78
C ALA A 80 -4.04 6.34 7.39
N VAL A 81 -3.93 7.57 6.90
CA VAL A 81 -4.22 7.93 5.52
C VAL A 81 -2.99 8.60 4.93
N VAL A 82 -2.48 8.04 3.84
CA VAL A 82 -1.35 8.57 3.09
C VAL A 82 -1.85 9.13 1.76
N ILE A 83 -1.59 10.41 1.50
CA ILE A 83 -1.92 11.03 0.22
C ILE A 83 -0.81 10.73 -0.79
N VAL A 84 -1.20 10.29 -1.99
CA VAL A 84 -0.29 9.97 -3.08
C VAL A 84 -0.61 10.85 -4.28
N HIS A 85 0.36 11.66 -4.67
CA HIS A 85 0.27 12.50 -5.87
C HIS A 85 0.90 11.78 -7.06
N SER A 86 0.20 11.77 -8.18
CA SER A 86 0.72 11.36 -9.49
C SER A 86 0.43 12.46 -10.52
N LYS A 87 1.00 12.35 -11.72
CA LYS A 87 0.75 13.33 -12.80
C LYS A 87 -0.74 13.47 -13.18
N VAL A 88 -1.51 12.40 -13.03
CA VAL A 88 -2.89 12.33 -13.54
C VAL A 88 -3.96 12.38 -12.46
N ARG A 89 -3.66 11.94 -11.23
CA ARG A 89 -4.62 11.87 -10.12
C ARG A 89 -3.91 11.98 -8.77
N VAL A 90 -4.64 12.46 -7.78
CA VAL A 90 -4.32 12.32 -6.36
C VAL A 90 -5.17 11.18 -5.80
N ARG A 91 -4.57 10.33 -4.97
CA ARG A 91 -5.23 9.21 -4.31
C ARG A 91 -4.97 9.22 -2.82
N ALA A 92 -5.89 8.67 -2.05
CA ALA A 92 -5.69 8.42 -0.63
C ALA A 92 -5.48 6.91 -0.42
N VAL A 93 -4.50 6.55 0.41
CA VAL A 93 -4.25 5.17 0.80
C VAL A 93 -4.53 5.05 2.29
N ALA A 94 -5.64 4.38 2.62
CA ALA A 94 -6.00 4.07 3.99
C ALA A 94 -5.28 2.80 4.42
N VAL A 95 -4.59 2.85 5.56
CA VAL A 95 -3.79 1.75 6.10
C VAL A 95 -4.13 1.57 7.58
N ARG A 96 -4.31 0.31 7.99
CA ARG A 96 -4.34 -0.08 9.39
C ARG A 96 -3.12 -0.93 9.69
N LEU A 97 -2.33 -0.55 10.68
CA LEU A 97 -1.21 -1.32 11.21
C LEU A 97 -1.55 -1.89 12.58
N GLU A 98 -1.07 -3.10 12.84
CA GLU A 98 -1.14 -3.75 14.14
C GLU A 98 0.26 -4.16 14.58
N GLY A 99 0.56 -3.89 15.84
CA GLY A 99 1.80 -4.28 16.48
C GLY A 99 1.80 -5.78 16.76
N LEU A 100 2.78 -6.50 16.22
CA LEU A 100 3.02 -7.92 16.46
C LEU A 100 4.52 -8.13 16.60
N ASP A 101 4.96 -8.71 17.73
CA ASP A 101 6.36 -9.04 18.00
C ASP A 101 7.33 -7.86 17.77
N ASN A 102 7.01 -6.69 18.32
CA ASN A 102 7.74 -5.43 18.15
C ASN A 102 7.86 -4.92 16.71
N ARG A 103 6.97 -5.34 15.81
CA ARG A 103 6.91 -4.89 14.41
C ARG A 103 5.49 -4.51 14.03
N TRP A 104 5.38 -3.57 13.11
CA TRP A 104 4.11 -3.23 12.49
C TRP A 104 3.79 -4.20 11.35
N ARG A 105 2.54 -4.66 11.30
CA ARG A 105 1.97 -5.42 10.19
C ARG A 105 0.67 -4.78 9.73
N ALA A 106 0.50 -4.56 8.43
CA ALA A 106 -0.73 -4.00 7.90
C ALA A 106 -1.86 -5.03 7.87
N SER A 107 -2.93 -4.78 8.64
CA SER A 107 -4.14 -5.61 8.66
C SER A 107 -5.23 -5.11 7.72
N ALA A 108 -5.13 -3.87 7.22
CA ALA A 108 -5.98 -3.36 6.14
C ALA A 108 -5.21 -2.37 5.26
N ILE A 109 -5.43 -2.42 3.94
CA ILE A 109 -4.90 -1.46 2.97
C ILE A 109 -5.95 -1.22 1.88
N ASN A 110 -6.34 0.03 1.67
CA ASN A 110 -7.25 0.44 0.60
C ASN A 110 -6.69 1.62 -0.17
N VAL A 111 -6.73 1.56 -1.50
CA VAL A 111 -6.35 2.67 -2.39
C VAL A 111 -7.63 3.24 -2.99
N LEU A 112 -7.98 4.46 -2.57
CA LEU A 112 -9.19 5.20 -2.95
C LEU A 112 -8.97 6.00 -4.26
#